data_AF-A0A530BCJ8-F1
#
_entry.id   AF-A0A530BCJ8-F1
#
_cell.length_a   1.000
_cell.length_b   1.000
_cell.length_c   1.000
_cell.angle_alpha   90.00
_cell.angle_beta   90.00
_cell.angle_gamma   90.00
#
_symmetry.space_group_name_H-M   'P 1'
#
loop_
_entity.id
_entity.type
_entity.pdbx_description
1 polymer ?
#
loop_
_entity_poly.entity_id
_entity_poly.type
_entity_poly.pdbx_seq_one_letter_code
_entity_poly.pdbx_strand_id
1 'polypeptide(L)'
;ERFLDLVATSDALVENFRPGVMDRLGLGHEKLKEIRPSLVYCAISGFGQTGPMRGNPAYDQIIQGLSGIMSITGTPETAPLRVGY
;
A
#
# COMPACT_ATOMS: atom_id res chain seq x y z
N GLU A 1 -19.68 9.33 8.94
CA GLU A 1 -20.79 8.54 9.50
C GLU A 1 -21.08 7.29 8.68
N ARG A 2 -21.61 7.39 7.45
CA ARG A 2 -21.93 6.20 6.62
C ARG A 2 -20.80 5.18 6.41
N PHE A 3 -19.55 5.64 6.31
CA PHE A 3 -18.41 4.73 6.23
C PHE A 3 -18.24 3.86 7.48
N LEU A 4 -18.51 4.40 8.67
CA LEU A 4 -18.39 3.66 9.93
C LEU A 4 -19.48 2.60 10.06
N ASP A 5 -20.70 2.89 9.55
CA ASP A 5 -21.77 1.89 9.45
C ASP A 5 -21.32 0.68 8.62
N LEU A 6 -20.60 0.92 7.51
CA LEU A 6 -20.04 -0.16 6.68
C LEU A 6 -18.93 -0.92 7.40
N VAL A 7 -18.02 -0.22 8.08
CA VAL A 7 -16.95 -0.85 8.87
C VAL A 7 -17.53 -1.76 9.96
N ALA A 8 -18.59 -1.32 10.63
CA ALA A 8 -19.24 -2.09 11.70
C ALA A 8 -19.77 -3.45 11.22
N THR A 9 -20.07 -3.62 9.93
CA THR A 9 -20.57 -4.87 9.34
C THR A 9 -19.56 -5.59 8.44
N SER A 10 -18.39 -5.00 8.20
CA SER A 10 -17.37 -5.58 7.31
C SER A 10 -16.41 -6.49 8.05
N ASP A 11 -15.94 -7.54 7.37
CA ASP A 11 -14.89 -8.42 7.91
C ASP A 11 -13.48 -7.89 7.63
N ALA A 12 -13.32 -7.16 6.52
CA ALA A 12 -12.05 -6.58 6.13
C ALA A 12 -12.20 -5.18 5.50
N LEU A 13 -11.19 -4.35 5.72
CA LEU A 13 -10.96 -3.10 5.00
C LEU A 13 -9.60 -3.20 4.30
N VAL A 14 -9.58 -2.88 3.01
CA VAL A 14 -8.35 -2.82 2.20
C VAL A 14 -8.20 -1.41 1.65
N GLU A 15 -7.02 -0.83 1.82
CA GLU A 15 -6.71 0.51 1.31
C GLU A 15 -5.28 0.58 0.80
N ASN A 16 -5.03 1.49 -0.14
CA ASN A 16 -3.72 1.68 -0.75
C ASN A 16 -3.24 3.14 -0.75
N PHE A 17 -3.68 3.93 0.23
CA PHE A 17 -3.23 5.30 0.38
C PHE A 17 -1.78 5.36 0.86
N ARG A 18 -1.16 6.54 0.72
CA ARG A 18 0.14 6.79 1.32
C ARG A 18 0.06 6.66 2.85
N PRO A 19 1.13 6.18 3.51
CA PRO A 19 1.15 6.07 4.96
C PRO A 19 0.70 7.36 5.67
N GLY A 20 -0.16 7.21 6.67
CA GLY A 20 -0.72 8.30 7.48
C GLY A 20 -1.93 9.04 6.87
N VAL A 21 -2.36 8.72 5.64
CA VAL A 21 -3.61 9.32 5.09
C VAL A 21 -4.83 8.90 5.91
N MET A 22 -5.02 7.59 6.14
CA MET A 22 -6.16 7.07 6.88
C MET A 22 -6.19 7.56 8.33
N ASP A 23 -5.03 7.72 8.97
CA ASP A 23 -4.92 8.30 10.32
C ASP A 23 -5.40 9.75 10.35
N ARG A 24 -5.00 10.57 9.36
CA ARG A 24 -5.47 11.97 9.25
C ARG A 24 -6.97 12.08 8.97
N LEU A 25 -7.55 11.07 8.33
CA LEU A 25 -9.00 10.98 8.11
C LEU A 25 -9.76 10.49 9.35
N GLY A 26 -9.05 10.09 10.42
CA GLY A 26 -9.67 9.47 11.61
C GLY A 26 -10.13 8.03 11.37
N LEU A 27 -9.63 7.38 10.32
CA LEU A 27 -10.02 6.03 9.88
C LEU A 27 -8.84 5.04 9.97
N GLY A 28 -7.83 5.35 10.78
CA GLY A 28 -6.69 4.48 11.01
C GLY A 28 -7.06 3.17 11.72
N HIS A 29 -6.17 2.18 11.64
CA HIS A 29 -6.38 0.83 12.21
C HIS A 29 -6.85 0.85 13.67
N GLU A 30 -6.16 1.60 14.54
CA GLU A 30 -6.51 1.66 15.97
C GLU A 30 -7.92 2.21 16.18
N LYS A 31 -8.33 3.22 15.40
CA LYS A 31 -9.67 3.81 15.50
C LYS A 31 -10.77 2.92 14.95
N LEU A 32 -10.53 2.23 13.85
CA LEU A 32 -11.54 1.32 13.32
C LEU A 32 -11.68 0.05 14.16
N LYS A 33 -10.62 -0.38 14.86
CA LYS A 33 -10.71 -1.49 15.81
C LYS A 33 -11.57 -1.19 17.04
N GLU A 34 -11.65 0.06 17.46
CA GLU A 34 -12.59 0.47 18.52
C GLU A 34 -14.06 0.21 18.10
N ILE A 35 -14.36 0.28 16.80
CA ILE A 35 -15.70 0.06 16.23
C ILE A 35 -15.97 -1.42 15.98
N ARG A 36 -15.01 -2.12 15.36
CA ARG A 36 -15.10 -3.55 15.03
C ARG A 36 -13.79 -4.24 15.42
N PRO A 37 -13.69 -4.80 16.63
CA PRO A 37 -12.45 -5.44 17.12
C PRO A 37 -11.96 -6.62 16.27
N SER A 38 -12.87 -7.29 15.57
CA SER A 38 -12.58 -8.42 14.67
C SER A 38 -12.19 -8.00 13.25
N LEU A 39 -12.16 -6.70 12.93
CA LEU A 39 -11.88 -6.21 11.58
C LEU A 39 -10.44 -6.53 11.17
N VAL A 40 -10.29 -7.11 9.99
CA VAL A 40 -8.99 -7.24 9.32
C VAL A 40 -8.70 -5.93 8.57
N TYR A 41 -7.64 -5.22 8.97
CA TYR A 41 -7.22 -3.99 8.31
C TYR A 41 -5.97 -4.24 7.46
N CYS A 42 -6.08 -4.05 6.14
CA CYS A 42 -5.00 -4.26 5.18
C CYS A 42 -4.61 -2.94 4.51
N ALA A 43 -3.39 -2.49 4.79
CA ALA A 43 -2.82 -1.27 4.21
C ALA A 43 -1.71 -1.62 3.22
N ILE A 44 -1.86 -1.22 1.96
CA ILE A 44 -0.91 -1.54 0.89
C ILE A 44 -0.23 -0.25 0.41
N SER A 45 1.05 -0.11 0.66
CA SER A 45 1.86 0.99 0.12
C SER A 45 3.20 0.46 -0.38
N GLY A 46 3.79 1.14 -1.37
CA GLY A 46 4.91 0.56 -2.11
C GLY A 46 6.17 0.28 -1.27
N PHE A 47 6.44 1.07 -0.23
CA PHE A 47 7.52 0.81 0.73
C PHE A 47 7.01 0.40 2.13
N GLY A 48 5.71 0.09 2.24
CA GLY A 48 5.06 -0.23 3.50
C GLY A 48 4.79 0.98 4.40
N GLN A 49 4.16 0.72 5.54
CA GLN A 49 3.72 1.74 6.50
C GLN A 49 4.85 2.23 7.43
N THR A 50 5.98 1.51 7.45
CA THR A 50 7.12 1.75 8.35
C THR A 50 8.43 1.83 7.57
N GLY A 51 9.51 2.23 8.24
CA GLY A 51 10.84 2.33 7.64
C GLY A 51 11.13 3.68 6.96
N PRO A 52 12.39 3.88 6.51
CA PRO A 52 12.88 5.18 6.05
C PRO A 52 12.26 5.63 4.72
N MET A 53 11.81 4.69 3.88
CA MET A 53 11.27 4.97 2.55
C MET A 53 9.74 5.07 2.51
N ARG A 54 9.04 4.90 3.65
CA ARG A 54 7.56 4.88 3.70
C ARG A 54 6.88 6.11 3.06
N GLY A 55 7.56 7.25 3.09
CA GLY A 55 7.05 8.51 2.53
C GLY A 55 7.34 8.71 1.03
N ASN A 56 8.15 7.83 0.43
CA ASN A 56 8.61 7.98 -0.94
C ASN A 56 7.50 7.60 -1.94
N PRO A 57 7.45 8.24 -3.12
CA PRO A 57 6.58 7.80 -4.21
C PRO A 57 7.01 6.40 -4.68
N ALA A 58 6.03 5.55 -4.96
CA ALA A 58 6.26 4.14 -5.24
C ALA A 58 5.31 3.61 -6.32
N TYR A 59 5.30 4.25 -7.48
CA TYR A 59 4.65 3.69 -8.66
C TYR A 59 5.36 2.39 -9.08
N ASP A 60 4.66 1.54 -9.83
CA ASP A 60 5.15 0.23 -10.28
C ASP A 60 6.58 0.26 -10.83
N GLN A 61 6.88 1.18 -11.75
CA GLN A 61 8.22 1.30 -12.35
C GLN A 61 9.32 1.61 -11.32
N ILE A 62 9.01 2.37 -10.27
CA ILE A 62 9.98 2.66 -9.20
C ILE A 62 10.29 1.38 -8.41
N ILE A 63 9.25 0.62 -8.05
CA ILE A 63 9.40 -0.64 -7.33
C ILE A 63 10.13 -1.68 -8.19
N GLN A 64 9.80 -1.77 -9.48
CA GLN A 64 10.48 -2.69 -10.38
C GLN A 64 11.97 -2.32 -10.59
N GLY A 65 12.29 -1.03 -10.67
CA GLY A 65 13.68 -0.58 -10.75
C GLY A 65 14.47 -0.93 -9.48
N LEU A 66 13.91 -0.62 -8.31
CA LEU A 66 14.58 -0.81 -7.03
C LEU A 66 14.66 -2.26 -6.56
N SER A 67 13.68 -3.11 -6.90
CA SER A 67 13.71 -4.53 -6.54
C SER A 67 14.76 -5.32 -7.33
N GLY A 68 15.29 -4.74 -8.40
CA GLY A 68 16.20 -5.40 -9.32
C GLY A 68 15.51 -6.23 -10.40
N ILE A 69 14.17 -6.31 -10.43
CA ILE A 69 13.49 -7.10 -11.47
C ILE A 69 13.78 -6.53 -12.87
N MET A 70 13.92 -5.21 -13.01
CA MET A 70 14.32 -4.60 -14.28
C MET A 70 15.73 -5.00 -14.71
N SER A 71 16.68 -5.13 -13.78
CA SER A 71 18.07 -5.41 -14.15
C SER A 71 18.28 -6.81 -14.71
N ILE A 72 17.33 -7.72 -14.47
CA ILE A 72 17.32 -9.08 -15.00
C ILE A 72 16.29 -9.29 -16.11
N THR A 73 15.63 -8.23 -16.57
CA THR A 73 14.61 -8.28 -17.62
C THR A 73 15.10 -7.55 -18.86
N GLY A 74 15.12 -8.24 -20.00
CA GLY A 74 15.60 -7.74 -21.29
C GLY A 74 16.61 -8.69 -21.94
N THR A 75 17.39 -8.17 -22.88
CA THR A 75 18.52 -8.88 -23.51
C THR A 75 19.83 -8.14 -23.25
N PRO A 76 21.00 -8.77 -23.46
CA PRO A 76 22.31 -8.11 -23.32
C PRO A 76 22.47 -6.84 -24.19
N GLU A 77 21.70 -6.73 -25.27
CA GLU A 77 21.73 -5.62 -26.22
C GLU A 77 20.81 -4.46 -25.82
N THR A 78 19.92 -4.66 -24.84
CA THR A 78 18.95 -3.65 -24.38
C THR A 78 19.32 -3.11 -23.01
N ALA A 79 18.88 -1.88 -22.71
CA ALA A 79 18.86 -1.39 -21.33
C ALA A 79 17.88 -2.23 -20.48
N PRO A 80 18.00 -2.23 -19.14
CA PRO A 80 17.02 -2.86 -18.24
C PRO A 80 15.59 -2.50 -18.62
N LEU A 81 14.75 -3.51 -18.82
CA LEU A 81 13.36 -3.34 -19.26
C LEU A 81 12.39 -3.57 -18.10
N ARG A 82 11.26 -2.86 -18.14
CA ARG A 82 10.11 -3.13 -17.27
C ARG A 82 9.45 -4.44 -17.67
N VAL A 83 9.02 -5.24 -16.71
CA VAL A 83 8.20 -6.43 -16.98
C VAL A 83 6.80 -6.01 -17.46
N GLY A 84 6.26 -6.77 -18.42
CA GLY A 84 4.89 -6.56 -18.92
C GLY A 84 4.73 -5.34 -19.82
N TYR A 85 5.77 -5.02 -20.61
CA TYR A 85 5.73 -4.02 -21.68
C TYR A 85 6.06 -4.67 -23.02
#